data_AF-A0A950ZPR4-F1
#
_entry.id   AF-A0A950ZPR4-F1
#
_cell.length_a   1.000
_cell.length_b   1.000
_cell.length_c   1.000
_cell.angle_alpha   90.00
_cell.angle_beta   90.00
_cell.angle_gamma   90.00
#
_symmetry.space_group_name_H-M   'P 1'
#
loop_
_entity.id
_entity.type
_entity.pdbx_description
1 polymer ?
#
loop_
_entity_poly.entity_id
_entity_poly.type
_entity_poly.pdbx_seq_one_letter_code
_entity_poly.pdbx_strand_id
1 'polypeptide(L)'
;MSALVATTLLAPLEAAQAWAGPKISVLVTGLHNPRGLKFGPDRELFVAEAGLGGDQSSIGLCPQVPGPIGPYTGGFTSRVSSIDERGRRTTVVDHL
;
A
#
# COMPACT_ATOMS: atom_id res chain seq x y z
N MET A 1 -9.98 -53.48 53.83
CA MET A 1 -10.44 -52.10 53.57
C MET A 1 -9.48 -51.49 52.57
N SER A 2 -9.74 -51.63 51.28
CA SER A 2 -8.89 -51.08 50.21
C SER A 2 -9.37 -49.68 49.89
N ALA A 3 -8.52 -48.67 50.09
CA ALA A 3 -8.80 -47.30 49.72
C ALA A 3 -8.31 -47.05 48.29
N LEU A 4 -9.23 -46.70 47.39
CA LEU A 4 -8.91 -46.25 46.04
C LEU A 4 -8.49 -44.76 46.12
N VAL A 5 -7.24 -44.44 45.82
CA VAL A 5 -6.78 -43.05 45.69
C VAL A 5 -7.12 -42.60 44.27
N ALA A 6 -8.11 -41.72 44.14
CA ALA A 6 -8.47 -41.10 42.87
C ALA A 6 -7.57 -39.89 42.63
N THR A 7 -6.54 -40.06 41.79
CA THR A 7 -5.66 -38.96 41.36
C THR A 7 -6.38 -38.14 40.30
N THR A 8 -6.89 -36.96 40.66
CA THR A 8 -7.46 -36.01 39.69
C THR A 8 -6.33 -35.36 38.91
N LEU A 9 -6.26 -35.65 37.60
CA LEU A 9 -5.35 -35.00 36.67
C LEU A 9 -5.90 -33.60 36.32
N LEU A 10 -5.30 -32.54 36.86
CA LEU A 10 -5.56 -31.17 36.38
C LEU A 10 -4.87 -30.98 35.02
N ALA A 11 -5.63 -30.94 33.94
CA ALA A 11 -5.13 -30.46 32.67
C ALA A 11 -4.92 -28.92 32.74
N PRO A 12 -3.80 -28.37 32.23
CA PRO A 12 -3.65 -26.93 32.11
C PRO A 12 -4.71 -26.37 31.16
N LEU A 13 -5.34 -25.27 31.57
CA LEU A 13 -6.21 -24.49 30.70
C LEU A 13 -5.30 -23.64 29.82
N GLU A 14 -4.88 -24.16 28.66
CA GLU A 14 -4.24 -23.32 27.64
C GLU A 14 -5.23 -22.23 27.21
N ALA A 15 -4.99 -21.00 27.69
CA ALA A 15 -5.70 -19.83 27.21
C ALA A 15 -5.38 -19.66 25.72
N ALA A 16 -6.39 -19.80 24.87
CA ALA A 16 -6.26 -19.52 23.45
C ALA A 16 -5.84 -18.05 23.27
N GLN A 17 -4.61 -17.82 22.81
CA GLN A 17 -4.17 -16.48 22.42
C GLN A 17 -4.98 -16.06 21.19
N ALA A 18 -5.94 -15.16 21.41
CA ALA A 18 -6.68 -14.54 20.32
C ALA A 18 -5.72 -13.76 19.42
N TRP A 19 -5.79 -14.00 18.11
CA TRP A 19 -5.02 -13.21 17.15
C TRP A 19 -5.55 -11.79 17.15
N ALA A 20 -4.71 -10.82 17.55
CA ALA A 20 -5.10 -9.41 17.63
C ALA A 20 -5.27 -8.71 16.26
N GLY A 21 -5.16 -9.46 15.15
CA GLY A 21 -5.17 -8.93 13.79
C GLY A 21 -3.97 -8.02 13.48
N PRO A 22 -3.78 -7.64 12.22
CA PRO A 22 -2.77 -6.65 11.86
C PRO A 22 -3.18 -5.26 12.35
N LYS A 23 -2.21 -4.49 12.87
CA LYS A 23 -2.40 -3.05 13.11
C LYS A 23 -2.17 -2.30 11.80
N ILE A 24 -3.20 -1.61 11.32
CA ILE A 24 -3.15 -0.82 10.09
C ILE A 24 -3.05 0.66 10.48
N SER A 25 -2.14 1.38 9.83
CA SER A 25 -2.03 2.83 9.96
C SER A 25 -1.67 3.45 8.61
N VAL A 26 -2.02 4.73 8.45
CA VAL A 26 -1.68 5.49 7.24
C VAL A 26 -0.27 6.04 7.39
N LEU A 27 0.64 5.61 6.51
CA LEU A 27 2.04 6.08 6.49
C LEU A 27 2.17 7.46 5.82
N VAL A 28 1.48 7.67 4.69
CA VAL A 28 1.54 8.90 3.91
C VAL A 28 0.21 9.14 3.19
N THR A 29 -0.15 10.40 2.99
CA THR A 29 -1.32 10.84 2.22
C THR A 29 -0.92 11.81 1.11
N GLY A 30 -1.87 12.16 0.24
CA GLY A 30 -1.65 13.18 -0.79
C GLY A 30 -0.72 12.74 -1.94
N LEU A 31 -0.63 11.44 -2.22
CA LEU A 31 0.03 10.91 -3.41
C LEU A 31 -0.87 11.06 -4.64
N HIS A 32 -0.29 11.31 -5.81
CA HIS A 32 -0.99 11.45 -7.08
C HIS A 32 -1.07 10.10 -7.79
N ASN A 33 -2.24 9.46 -7.74
CA ASN A 33 -2.50 8.20 -8.44
C ASN A 33 -1.39 7.13 -8.23
N PRO A 34 -1.11 6.73 -6.98
CA PRO A 34 -0.04 5.78 -6.67
C PRO A 34 -0.32 4.41 -7.28
N ARG A 35 0.66 3.82 -7.97
CA ARG A 35 0.48 2.56 -8.73
C ARG A 35 1.50 1.50 -8.35
N GLY A 36 2.79 1.83 -8.45
CA GLY A 36 3.89 0.93 -8.14
C GLY A 36 4.48 1.22 -6.77
N LEU A 37 4.79 0.18 -5.99
CA LEU A 37 5.40 0.27 -4.68
C LEU A 37 6.61 -0.67 -4.61
N LYS A 38 7.73 -0.19 -4.05
CA LYS A 38 8.93 -1.02 -3.83
C LYS A 38 9.71 -0.53 -2.62
N PHE A 39 10.08 -1.43 -1.72
CA PHE A 39 11.05 -1.12 -0.67
C PHE A 39 12.47 -1.12 -1.23
N GLY A 40 13.22 -0.07 -0.93
CA GLY A 40 14.64 0.03 -1.20
C GLY A 40 15.50 -0.62 -0.13
N PRO A 41 16.82 -0.75 -0.37
CA PRO A 41 17.76 -1.31 0.61
C PRO A 41 17.86 -0.47 1.90
N ASP A 42 17.61 0.84 1.80
CA ASP A 42 17.71 1.80 2.92
C ASP A 42 16.40 1.94 3.71
N ARG A 43 15.47 0.98 3.59
CA ARG A 43 14.16 0.96 4.27
C ARG A 43 13.20 2.09 3.86
N GLU A 44 13.48 2.77 2.75
CA GLU A 44 12.53 3.69 2.13
C GLU A 44 11.53 2.94 1.25
N LEU A 45 10.27 3.40 1.26
CA LEU A 45 9.23 2.98 0.33
C LEU A 45 9.23 3.92 -0.89
N PHE A 46 9.60 3.38 -2.05
CA PHE A 46 9.46 4.07 -3.32
C PHE A 46 8.05 3.87 -3.88
N VAL A 47 7.41 4.96 -4.29
CA VAL A 47 6.08 4.96 -4.89
C VAL A 47 6.13 5.66 -6.25
N ALA A 48 5.68 4.95 -7.28
CA ALA A 48 5.41 5.53 -8.60
C ALA A 48 4.03 6.19 -8.60
N GLU A 49 4.03 7.51 -8.74
CA GLU A 49 2.84 8.36 -8.82
C GLU A 49 2.58 8.70 -10.30
N ALA A 50 1.42 8.29 -10.84
CA ALA A 50 1.07 8.50 -12.24
C ALA A 50 0.69 9.96 -12.58
N GLY A 51 0.87 10.87 -11.64
CA GLY A 51 0.62 12.30 -11.83
C GLY A 51 -0.86 12.66 -11.82
N LEU A 52 -1.16 13.84 -12.34
CA LEU A 52 -2.49 14.45 -12.37
C LEU A 52 -3.11 14.46 -13.78
N GLY A 53 -2.43 13.85 -14.75
CA GLY A 53 -2.75 14.00 -16.17
C GLY A 53 -2.17 15.30 -16.74
N GLY A 54 -2.87 15.88 -17.72
CA GLY A 54 -2.50 17.11 -18.40
C GLY A 54 -3.32 17.34 -19.65
N ASP A 55 -2.84 18.19 -20.56
CA ASP A 55 -3.54 18.54 -21.81
C ASP A 55 -2.99 17.83 -23.05
N GLN A 56 -1.98 16.95 -22.88
CA GLN A 56 -1.44 16.19 -24.00
C GLN A 56 -2.43 15.12 -24.43
N SER A 57 -2.72 15.06 -25.73
CA SER A 57 -3.72 14.15 -26.28
C SER A 57 -3.20 13.47 -27.53
N SER A 58 -3.66 12.24 -27.75
CA SER A 58 -3.48 11.50 -29.00
C SER A 58 -4.75 11.49 -29.87
N ILE A 59 -5.74 12.34 -29.57
CA ILE A 59 -6.89 12.56 -30.45
C ILE A 59 -6.39 12.90 -31.86
N GLY A 60 -6.93 12.22 -32.86
CA GLY A 60 -6.51 12.37 -34.26
C GLY A 60 -5.27 11.57 -34.66
N LEU A 61 -4.56 10.95 -33.70
CA LEU A 61 -3.40 10.09 -33.96
C LEU A 61 -3.75 8.60 -33.82
N CYS A 62 -4.61 8.24 -32.87
CA CYS A 62 -5.05 6.88 -32.61
C CYS A 62 -6.52 6.84 -32.15
N PRO A 63 -7.23 5.70 -32.31
CA PRO A 63 -8.55 5.52 -31.70
C PRO A 63 -8.52 5.78 -30.19
N GLN A 64 -9.47 6.56 -29.71
CA GLN A 64 -9.57 6.95 -28.30
C GLN A 64 -10.57 6.07 -27.55
N VAL A 65 -10.40 6.00 -26.23
CA VAL A 65 -11.45 5.46 -25.35
C VAL A 65 -12.71 6.33 -25.50
N PRO A 66 -13.87 5.76 -25.87
CA PRO A 66 -15.09 6.52 -26.04
C PRO A 66 -15.57 7.18 -24.73
N GLY A 67 -16.36 8.24 -24.88
CA GLY A 67 -17.03 8.89 -23.75
C GLY A 67 -18.05 7.97 -23.05
N PRO A 68 -18.33 8.19 -21.76
CA PRO A 68 -17.88 9.31 -20.93
C PRO A 68 -16.55 9.08 -20.20
N ILE A 69 -15.92 7.91 -20.35
CA ILE A 69 -14.72 7.52 -19.59
C ILE A 69 -13.46 8.18 -20.18
N GLY A 70 -13.39 8.25 -21.52
CA GLY A 70 -12.34 8.96 -22.23
C GLY A 70 -12.85 10.23 -22.94
N PRO A 71 -12.02 10.86 -23.78
CA PRO A 71 -10.64 10.49 -24.09
C PRO A 71 -9.69 10.78 -22.92
N TYR A 72 -8.65 9.96 -22.75
CA TYR A 72 -7.62 10.23 -21.74
C TYR A 72 -6.63 11.27 -22.26
N THR A 73 -6.21 12.15 -21.37
CA THR A 73 -5.11 13.08 -21.60
C THR A 73 -3.97 12.78 -20.63
N GLY A 74 -2.76 13.08 -21.08
CA GLY A 74 -1.52 12.92 -20.33
C GLY A 74 -0.81 14.24 -20.12
N GLY A 75 0.26 14.18 -19.32
CA GLY A 75 1.16 15.29 -19.08
C GLY A 75 2.36 14.79 -18.29
N PHE A 76 3.44 15.57 -18.33
CA PHE A 76 4.66 15.31 -17.57
C PHE A 76 4.49 15.71 -16.09
N THR A 77 3.50 15.13 -15.42
CA THR A 77 3.16 15.38 -14.01
C THR A 77 3.41 14.17 -13.13
N SER A 78 3.89 13.08 -13.70
CA SER A 78 4.23 11.87 -12.95
C SER A 78 5.52 12.08 -12.16
N ARG A 79 5.66 11.35 -11.06
CA ARG A 79 6.88 11.39 -10.23
C ARG A 79 7.13 10.06 -9.55
N VAL A 80 8.37 9.89 -9.07
CA VAL A 80 8.72 8.85 -8.10
C VAL A 80 9.02 9.53 -6.78
N SER A 81 8.33 9.09 -5.73
CA SER A 81 8.56 9.55 -4.36
C SER A 81 9.25 8.46 -3.55
N SER A 82 10.19 8.83 -2.69
CA SER A 82 10.65 7.99 -1.58
C SER A 82 9.98 8.43 -0.28
N ILE A 83 9.63 7.48 0.58
CA ILE A 83 8.93 7.70 1.84
C ILE A 83 9.66 6.93 2.94
N ASP A 84 10.08 7.62 3.99
CA ASP A 84 10.71 6.97 5.16
C ASP A 84 9.68 6.38 6.14
N GLU A 85 10.16 5.66 7.15
CA GLU A 85 9.33 5.01 8.17
C GLU A 85 8.48 5.98 9.01
N ARG A 86 8.81 7.28 8.99
CA ARG A 86 8.04 8.33 9.65
C ARG A 86 7.02 9.00 8.72
N GLY A 87 6.90 8.52 7.48
CA GLY A 87 5.99 9.08 6.48
C GLY A 87 6.52 10.34 5.80
N ARG A 88 7.80 10.69 5.98
CA ARG A 88 8.38 11.85 5.30
C ARG A 88 8.64 11.51 3.85
N ARG A 89 8.02 12.29 2.96
CA ARG A 89 8.08 12.12 1.51
C ARG A 89 9.13 13.03 0.88
N THR A 90 9.94 12.47 -0.01
CA THR A 90 10.88 13.18 -0.88
C THR A 90 10.61 12.81 -2.33
N THR A 91 10.59 13.78 -3.24
CA THR A 91 10.53 13.51 -4.68
C THR A 91 11.93 13.22 -5.19
N VAL A 92 12.13 12.05 -5.79
CA VAL A 92 13.45 11.60 -6.30
C VAL A 92 13.57 11.73 -7.82
N VAL A 93 12.44 11.68 -8.53
CA VAL A 93 12.34 11.93 -9.97
C VAL A 93 11.00 12.61 -10.23
N ASP A 94 10.97 13.61 -11.11
CA ASP A 94 9.75 14.33 -11.51
C ASP A 94 9.72 14.60 -13.02
N HIS A 95 8.62 15.23 -13.47
CA HIS A 95 8.38 15.59 -14.88
C HIS A 95 8.47 14.40 -15.85
N LEU A 96 7.94 13.25 -15.40
CA LEU A 96 7.83 12.00 -16.17
C LEU A 96 6.51 11.90 -16.92
#